data_AF-A0A0D6KUF4-F1
#
_entry.id   AF-A0A0D6KUF4-F1
#
_cell.length_a   1.000
_cell.length_b   1.000
_cell.length_c   1.000
_cell.angle_alpha   90.00
_cell.angle_beta   90.00
_cell.angle_gamma   90.00
#
_symmetry.space_group_name_H-M   'P 1'
#
loop_
_entity.id
_entity.type
_entity.pdbx_description
1 polymer ?
#
loop_
_entity_poly.entity_id
_entity_poly.type
_entity_poly.pdbx_seq_one_letter_code
_entity_poly.pdbx_strand_id
1 'polypeptide(L)' 'MDIKTISVTYHRKFNLGDYESLELGCSLWAQIDPEEDADGVTQFLYQQAKASVKEAARPVIQESLHQMNKVRMQKQ' A
#
# COMPACT_ATOMS: atom_id res chain seq x y z
N MET A 1 -12.24 -14.20 -28.74
CA MET A 1 -12.39 -13.84 -27.31
C MET A 1 -11.40 -12.71 -27.10
N ASP A 2 -11.89 -11.49 -27.01
CA ASP A 2 -11.06 -10.32 -26.72
C ASP A 2 -11.02 -10.13 -25.21
N ILE A 3 -9.84 -10.14 -24.61
CA ILE A 3 -9.66 -9.99 -23.16
C ILE A 3 -8.98 -8.65 -22.91
N LYS A 4 -9.53 -7.83 -22.03
CA LYS A 4 -8.87 -6.61 -21.56
C LYS A 4 -8.12 -6.93 -20.28
N THR A 5 -6.87 -6.48 -20.17
CA THR A 5 -6.10 -6.59 -18.94
C THR A 5 -6.01 -5.24 -18.29
N ILE A 6 -6.44 -5.15 -17.03
CA ILE A 6 -6.27 -3.96 -16.20
C ILE A 6 -5.16 -4.26 -15.20
N SER A 7 -4.21 -3.35 -15.09
CA SER A 7 -3.18 -3.39 -14.05
C SER A 7 -3.20 -2.09 -13.26
N VAL A 8 -3.21 -2.22 -11.93
CA VAL A 8 -3.14 -1.09 -11.01
C VAL A 8 -1.93 -1.28 -10.12
N THR A 9 -1.06 -0.27 -10.13
CA THR A 9 0.12 -0.19 -9.29
C THR A 9 -0.06 0.92 -8.27
N TYR A 10 0.05 0.59 -6.99
CA TYR A 10 -0.09 1.54 -5.90
C TYR A 10 1.18 1.56 -5.05
N HIS A 11 1.73 2.75 -4.84
CA HIS A 11 2.89 2.99 -3.97
C HIS A 11 2.54 4.02 -2.90
N ARG A 12 3.14 3.87 -1.72
CA ARG A 12 3.06 4.84 -0.64
C ARG A 12 4.37 4.90 0.13
N LYS A 13 4.83 6.13 0.35
CA LYS A 13 5.92 6.46 1.26
C LYS A 13 5.37 6.74 2.66
N PHE A 14 5.99 6.15 3.67
CA PHE A 14 5.71 6.33 5.09
C PHE A 14 6.94 6.96 5.76
N ASN A 15 6.74 8.06 6.48
CA ASN A 15 7.81 8.66 7.28
C ASN A 15 7.91 7.91 8.61
N LEU A 16 9.11 7.44 8.95
CA LEU A 16 9.36 6.64 10.15
C LEU A 16 9.90 7.50 11.32
N GLY A 17 10.35 8.72 11.04
CA GLY A 17 11.08 9.55 12.01
C GLY A 17 12.59 9.45 11.77
N ASP A 18 13.40 10.21 12.48
CA ASP A 18 14.88 10.13 12.46
C ASP A 18 15.52 10.06 11.05
N TYR A 19 14.99 10.83 10.11
CA TYR A 19 15.41 10.86 8.68
C TYR A 19 15.18 9.54 7.91
N GLU A 20 14.46 8.59 8.49
CA GLU A 20 14.10 7.33 7.87
C GLU A 20 12.69 7.38 7.24
N SER A 21 12.56 6.65 6.15
CA SER A 21 11.29 6.47 5.45
C SER A 21 11.21 5.09 4.83
N LEU A 22 10.00 4.55 4.77
CA LEU A 22 9.68 3.28 4.13
C LEU A 22 8.83 3.54 2.89
N GLU A 23 9.26 3.04 1.74
CA GLU A 23 8.44 3.03 0.53
C GLU A 23 7.95 1.61 0.25
N LEU A 24 6.63 1.45 0.15
CA LEU A 24 5.99 0.17 -0.15
C LEU A 24 5.01 0.35 -1.30
N GLY A 25 4.95 -0.67 -2.14
CA GLY A 25 3.98 -0.73 -3.22
C GLY A 25 3.64 -2.15 -3.63
N CYS A 26 2.51 -2.30 -4.32
CA CYS A 26 2.15 -3.54 -4.98
C CYS A 26 1.47 -3.24 -6.31
N SER A 27 1.48 -4.25 -7.19
CA SER A 27 0.74 -4.23 -8.44
C SER A 27 -0.25 -5.38 -8.44
N LEU A 28 -1.51 -5.07 -8.75
CA LEU A 28 -2.56 -6.05 -8.96
C LEU A 28 -3.01 -5.99 -10.41
N TRP A 29 -3.51 -7.11 -10.93
CA TRP A 29 -4.03 -7.19 -12.28
C TRP A 29 -5.29 -8.04 -12.31
N ALA A 30 -6.14 -7.75 -13.30
CA ALA A 30 -7.31 -8.53 -13.63
C ALA A 30 -7.44 -8.63 -15.15
N GLN A 31 -7.94 -9.77 -15.60
CA GLN A 31 -8.39 -9.97 -16.97
C GLN A 31 -9.91 -9.90 -16.95
N ILE A 32 -10.48 -9.08 -17.83
CA ILE A 32 -11.92 -8.87 -17.92
C ILE A 32 -12.39 -9.06 -19.36
N ASP A 33 -13.63 -9.50 -19.50
CA ASP A 33 -14.33 -9.54 -20.77
C ASP A 33 -14.66 -8.11 -21.24
N PRO A 34 -14.86 -7.88 -22.55
CA PRO A 34 -15.04 -6.53 -23.08
C PRO A 34 -16.31 -5.83 -22.60
N GLU A 35 -17.31 -6.60 -22.16
CA GLU A 35 -18.61 -6.17 -21.67
C GLU A 35 -18.61 -5.85 -20.16
N GLU A 36 -17.55 -6.22 -19.44
CA GLU A 36 -17.42 -5.92 -18.01
C GLU A 36 -17.09 -4.45 -17.75
N ASP A 37 -17.45 -3.97 -16.56
CA ASP A 37 -17.20 -2.61 -16.10
C ASP A 37 -15.71 -2.41 -15.75
N ALA A 38 -14.95 -1.89 -16.72
CA ALA A 38 -13.53 -1.62 -16.56
C ALA A 38 -13.22 -0.59 -15.45
N ASP A 39 -14.08 0.41 -15.26
CA ASP A 39 -13.87 1.45 -14.25
C ASP A 39 -14.12 0.90 -12.84
N GLY A 40 -15.18 0.11 -12.68
CA GLY A 40 -15.47 -0.63 -11.46
C GLY A 40 -14.34 -1.58 -11.07
N VAL A 41 -13.80 -2.33 -12.03
CA VAL A 41 -12.68 -3.27 -11.81
C VAL A 41 -11.40 -2.50 -11.44
N THR A 42 -11.10 -1.39 -12.13
CA THR A 42 -9.96 -0.54 -11.80
C THR A 42 -10.06 0.00 -10.37
N GLN A 43 -11.24 0.49 -9.97
CA GLN A 43 -11.47 0.99 -8.62
C GLN A 43 -11.35 -0.12 -7.57
N PHE A 44 -11.86 -1.30 -7.86
CA PHE A 44 -11.72 -2.48 -7.00
C PHE A 44 -10.24 -2.83 -6.78
N LEU A 45 -9.47 -2.96 -7.87
CA LEU A 45 -8.03 -3.25 -7.80
C LEU A 45 -7.27 -2.17 -7.03
N TYR A 46 -7.61 -0.89 -7.21
CA TYR A 46 -7.01 0.20 -6.46
C TYR A 46 -7.26 0.08 -4.95
N GLN A 47 -8.50 -0.15 -4.52
CA GLN A 47 -8.81 -0.30 -3.09
C GLN A 47 -8.09 -1.51 -2.48
N GLN A 48 -8.03 -2.62 -3.22
CA GLN A 48 -7.32 -3.82 -2.79
C GLN A 48 -5.81 -3.57 -2.67
N ALA A 49 -5.18 -2.93 -3.67
CA ALA A 49 -3.75 -2.61 -3.65
C ALA A 49 -3.41 -1.66 -2.49
N LYS A 50 -4.25 -0.64 -2.28
CA LYS A 50 -4.12 0.30 -1.16
C LYS A 50 -4.24 -0.38 0.20
N ALA A 51 -5.20 -1.29 0.37
CA ALA A 51 -5.37 -2.06 1.59
C ALA A 51 -4.16 -2.97 1.84
N SER A 52 -3.68 -3.67 0.81
CA SER A 52 -2.49 -4.52 0.90
C SER A 52 -1.24 -3.76 1.34
N VAL A 53 -0.96 -2.59 0.74
CA VAL A 53 0.17 -1.75 1.17
C VAL A 53 0.00 -1.25 2.60
N LYS A 54 -1.22 -0.89 3.01
CA LYS A 54 -1.50 -0.46 4.38
C LYS A 54 -1.24 -1.57 5.40
N GLU A 55 -1.73 -2.78 5.14
CA GLU A 55 -1.54 -3.90 6.06
C GLU A 55 -0.08 -4.36 6.12
N ALA A 56 0.61 -4.38 4.97
CA ALA A 56 2.04 -4.68 4.92
C ALA A 56 2.89 -3.65 5.69
N ALA A 57 2.51 -2.37 5.66
CA ALA A 57 3.25 -1.31 6.36
C ALA A 57 2.98 -1.27 7.87
N ARG A 58 1.82 -1.79 8.32
CA ARG A 58 1.36 -1.69 9.71
C ARG A 58 2.40 -2.13 10.76
N PRO A 59 3.04 -3.32 10.69
CA PRO A 59 3.99 -3.75 11.71
C PRO A 59 5.21 -2.82 11.80
N VAL A 60 5.76 -2.41 10.66
CA VAL A 60 6.96 -1.55 10.61
C VAL A 60 6.67 -0.16 11.18
N ILE A 61 5.51 0.42 10.86
CA ILE A 61 5.11 1.72 11.40
C ILE A 61 4.92 1.64 12.92
N GLN A 62 4.29 0.57 13.42
CA GLN A 62 4.07 0.39 14.86
C GLN A 62 5.39 0.21 15.62
N GLU A 63 6.32 -0.55 15.08
CA GLU A 63 7.66 -0.72 15.64
C GLU A 63 8.42 0.61 15.68
N SER A 64 8.41 1.37 14.58
CA SER A 64 9.07 2.68 14.52
C SER A 64 8.57 3.65 15.58
N LEU A 65 7.24 3.76 15.73
CA LEU A 65 6.62 4.59 16.76
C LEU A 65 6.99 4.15 18.17
N HIS A 66 7.09 2.84 18.40
CA HIS A 66 7.51 2.30 19.69
C HIS A 66 8.97 2.68 20.02
N GLN A 67 9.89 2.55 19.06
CA GLN A 67 11.30 2.90 19.26
C GLN A 67 11.48 4.39 19.55
N MET A 68 10.80 5.26 18.79
CA MET A 68 10.85 6.72 19.02
C MET A 68 10.39 7.09 20.44
N ASN A 69 9.30 6.49 20.92
CA ASN A 69 8.79 6.76 22.26
C ASN A 69 9.75 6.29 23.36
N LYS A 70 10.38 5.11 23.19
CA LYS A 70 11.37 4.59 24.13
C LYS A 70 12.59 5.52 24.25
N VAL A 71 13.13 5.99 23.13
CA VAL A 71 14.26 6.94 23.11
C VAL A 71 13.88 8.25 23.80
N ARG A 72 12.66 8.75 23.60
CA ARG A 72 12.19 9.98 24.24
C ARG A 72 12.08 9.85 25.76
N MET A 73 11.65 8.70 26.27
CA MET A 73 11.55 8.44 27.72
C MET A 73 12.91 8.30 28.39
N GLN A 74 13.93 7.78 27.70
CA GLN A 74 15.29 7.63 28.24
C GLN A 74 16.07 8.95 28.34
N LYS A 75 15.62 9.99 27.64
CA LYS A 75 16.23 11.33 27.63
C LYS A 75 15.61 12.28 28.67
N GLN A 76 14.60 11.84 29.43
CA GLN A 76 13.99 12.57 30.55
C GLN A 76 14.52 12.01 31.87
#